data_AF-A0A0G1VD80-F1
#
_entry.id   AF-A0A0G1VD80-F1
#
_cell.length_a   1.000
_cell.length_b   1.000
_cell.length_c   1.000
_cell.angle_alpha   90.00
_cell.angle_beta   90.00
_cell.angle_gamma   90.00
#
_symmetry.space_group_name_H-M   'P 1'
#
loop_
_entity.id
_entity.type
_entity.pdbx_description
1 polymer ?
#
loop_
_entity_poly.entity_id
_entity_poly.type
_entity_poly.pdbx_seq_one_letter_code
_entity_poly.pdbx_strand_id
1 'polypeptide(L)'
;MHDRVMTAVFAGLILLSSVLAIYFGVKISPSDIQVYTHYTSFGGVNFYATQWYYALAYPLFFVVIAALHTAVGVKLYSAKGRVPAIGFAWLSIGVVLFAAIMLHRILGIAFSF
;
A
#
# COMPACT_ATOMS: atom_id res chain seq x y z
N MET A 1 13.41 2.41 31.52
CA MET A 1 13.56 1.34 30.51
C MET A 1 12.76 1.75 29.29
N HIS A 2 13.39 1.97 28.13
CA HIS A 2 12.68 2.17 26.86
C HIS A 2 11.73 0.99 26.62
N ASP A 3 10.50 1.26 26.21
CA ASP A 3 9.51 0.20 25.93
C ASP A 3 9.87 -0.55 24.64
N ARG A 4 10.77 -1.52 24.80
CA ARG A 4 11.36 -2.31 23.70
C ARG A 4 10.30 -2.97 22.83
N VAL A 5 9.17 -3.39 23.42
CA VAL A 5 8.09 -4.05 22.69
C VAL A 5 7.36 -3.06 21.81
N MET A 6 7.00 -1.89 22.34
CA MET A 6 6.33 -0.86 21.55
C MET A 6 7.21 -0.41 20.38
N THR A 7 8.48 -0.11 20.65
CA THR A 7 9.42 0.28 19.60
C THR A 7 9.58 -0.83 18.55
N ALA A 8 9.67 -2.10 18.97
CA ALA A 8 9.78 -3.22 18.04
C ALA A 8 8.55 -3.38 17.14
N VAL A 9 7.33 -3.25 17.67
CA VAL A 9 6.11 -3.40 16.85
C VAL A 9 5.96 -2.25 15.85
N PHE A 10 6.22 -1.01 16.25
CA PHE A 10 6.19 0.12 15.31
C PHE A 10 7.34 0.06 14.29
N ALA A 11 8.54 -0.36 14.69
CA ALA A 11 9.63 -0.60 13.75
C ALA A 11 9.25 -1.71 12.75
N GLY A 12 8.59 -2.77 13.20
CA GLY A 12 8.04 -3.82 12.35
C GLY A 12 7.00 -3.30 11.36
N LEU A 13 6.08 -2.44 11.81
CA LEU A 13 5.08 -1.79 10.93
C LEU A 13 5.76 -0.97 9.83
N ILE A 14 6.74 -0.15 10.20
CA ILE A 14 7.49 0.69 9.25
C ILE A 14 8.22 -0.20 8.25
N LEU A 15 9.02 -1.16 8.74
CA LEU A 15 9.80 -2.07 7.88
C LEU A 15 8.91 -2.86 6.92
N LEU A 16 7.83 -3.47 7.43
CA LEU A 16 6.88 -4.21 6.60
C LEU A 16 6.28 -3.33 5.51
N SER A 17 5.82 -2.13 5.87
CA SER A 17 5.22 -1.20 4.92
C SER A 17 6.23 -0.71 3.87
N SER A 18 7.46 -0.39 4.27
CA SER A 18 8.52 0.01 3.35
C SER A 18 8.92 -1.12 2.38
N VAL A 19 9.06 -2.35 2.87
CA VAL A 19 9.37 -3.51 2.02
C VAL A 19 8.26 -3.75 1.00
N LEU A 20 6.99 -3.68 1.42
CA LEU A 20 5.85 -3.86 0.50
C LEU A 20 5.74 -2.71 -0.51
N ALA A 21 5.97 -1.47 -0.08
CA ALA A 21 6.00 -0.31 -0.98
C ALA A 21 7.04 -0.50 -2.10
N ILE A 22 8.26 -0.92 -1.74
CA ILE A 22 9.34 -1.17 -2.71
C ILE A 22 8.99 -2.37 -3.60
N TYR A 23 8.56 -3.48 -3.00
CA TYR A 23 8.22 -4.70 -3.73
C TYR A 23 7.15 -4.47 -4.80
N PHE A 24 6.04 -3.82 -4.44
CA PHE A 24 4.98 -3.52 -5.41
C PHE A 24 5.36 -2.39 -6.37
N GLY A 25 6.13 -1.39 -5.90
CA GLY A 25 6.62 -0.31 -6.76
C GLY A 25 7.50 -0.79 -7.91
N VAL A 26 8.39 -1.76 -7.65
CA VAL A 26 9.25 -2.35 -8.69
C VAL A 26 8.47 -3.28 -9.63
N LYS A 27 7.35 -3.85 -9.17
CA LYS A 27 6.50 -4.72 -10.02
C LYS A 27 5.66 -3.97 -11.05
N ILE A 28 5.38 -2.68 -10.82
CA ILE A 28 4.56 -1.87 -11.72
C ILE A 28 5.46 -1.30 -12.81
N SER A 29 5.23 -1.70 -14.06
CA SER A 29 6.03 -1.29 -15.22
C SER A 29 5.20 -0.54 -16.28
N PRO A 30 5.82 0.37 -17.06
CA PRO A 30 5.17 0.99 -18.21
C PRO A 30 4.65 0.01 -19.27
N SER A 31 5.19 -1.21 -19.31
CA SER A 31 4.73 -2.29 -20.19
C SER A 31 3.33 -2.80 -19.87
N ASP A 32 2.80 -2.48 -18.68
CA ASP A 32 1.59 -3.12 -18.17
C ASP A 32 0.30 -2.38 -18.61
N ILE A 33 0.42 -1.45 -19.56
CA ILE A 33 -0.72 -0.71 -20.12
C ILE A 33 -1.60 -1.66 -20.95
N GLN A 34 -2.75 -2.04 -20.40
CA GLN A 34 -3.83 -2.64 -21.18
C GLN A 34 -4.54 -1.52 -21.97
N VAL A 35 -4.40 -1.56 -23.30
CA VAL A 35 -5.07 -0.64 -24.20
C VAL A 35 -6.47 -1.18 -24.49
N TYR A 36 -7.51 -0.62 -23.87
CA TYR A 36 -8.89 -0.93 -24.22
C TYR A 36 -9.20 -0.33 -25.60
N THR A 37 -9.44 -1.20 -26.58
CA THR A 37 -9.86 -0.82 -27.93
C THR A 37 -11.38 -0.92 -28.03
N HIS A 38 -12.05 0.22 -28.23
CA HIS A 38 -13.48 0.22 -28.55
C HIS A 38 -13.65 0.51 -30.06
N TYR A 39 -14.16 -0.48 -30.79
CA TYR A 39 -14.46 -0.33 -32.21
C TYR A 39 -15.80 0.40 -32.36
N THR A 40 -15.77 1.63 -32.86
CA THR A 40 -16.99 2.37 -33.20
C THR A 40 -17.42 2.06 -34.63
N SER A 41 -18.72 2.19 -34.93
CA SER A 41 -19.30 1.92 -36.25
C SER A 41 -18.75 2.78 -37.39
N PHE A 42 -17.98 3.84 -37.08
CA PHE A 42 -17.35 4.75 -38.04
C PHE A 42 -15.81 4.62 -38.12
N GLY A 43 -15.23 3.52 -37.60
CA GLY A 43 -13.79 3.24 -37.75
C GLY A 43 -12.86 4.09 -36.90
N GLY A 44 -13.37 4.97 -36.05
CA GLY A 44 -12.58 5.70 -35.06
C GLY A 44 -12.19 4.76 -33.91
N VAL A 45 -10.91 4.40 -33.84
CA VAL A 45 -10.33 3.67 -32.71
C VAL A 45 -9.97 4.68 -31.63
N ASN A 46 -10.71 4.68 -30.51
CA ASN A 46 -10.34 5.45 -29.33
C ASN A 46 -9.58 4.54 -28.37
N PHE A 47 -8.32 4.86 -28.10
CA PHE A 47 -7.48 4.15 -27.14
C PHE A 47 -7.66 4.79 -25.77
N TYR A 48 -8.41 4.15 -24.88
CA TYR A 48 -8.45 4.54 -23.47
C TYR A 48 -7.35 3.77 -22.73
N ALA A 49 -6.17 4.37 -22.62
CA ALA A 49 -5.09 3.88 -21.78
C ALA A 49 -5.09 4.68 -20.47
N THR A 50 -5.46 4.05 -19.34
CA THR A 50 -5.07 4.59 -18.03
C THR A 50 -3.55 4.52 -17.91
N GLN A 51 -2.93 5.64 -17.56
CA GLN A 51 -1.48 5.77 -17.55
C GLN A 51 -0.88 4.88 -16.45
N TRP A 52 0.18 4.14 -16.76
CA TRP A 52 0.82 3.17 -15.86
C TRP A 52 1.19 3.77 -14.49
N TYR A 53 1.55 5.06 -14.45
CA TYR A 53 1.94 5.72 -13.20
C TYR A 53 0.78 5.86 -12.20
N TYR A 54 -0.49 5.77 -12.62
CA TYR A 54 -1.61 5.78 -11.66
C TYR A 54 -1.55 4.57 -10.73
N ALA A 55 -0.96 3.45 -11.18
CA ALA A 55 -0.74 2.30 -10.34
C ALA A 55 0.29 2.56 -9.22
N LEU A 56 1.15 3.60 -9.34
CA LEU A 56 2.07 4.00 -8.25
C LEU A 56 1.34 4.53 -7.00
N ALA A 57 0.05 4.87 -7.10
CA ALA A 57 -0.77 5.19 -5.93
C ALA A 57 -0.88 3.99 -4.96
N TYR A 58 -0.82 2.74 -5.48
CA TYR A 58 -0.88 1.54 -4.66
C TYR A 58 0.36 1.35 -3.76
N PRO A 59 1.62 1.38 -4.24
CA PRO A 59 2.79 1.35 -3.36
C PRO A 59 2.88 2.59 -2.47
N LEU A 60 2.44 3.77 -2.94
CA LEU A 60 2.40 4.99 -2.13
C LEU A 60 1.51 4.84 -0.88
N PHE A 61 0.41 4.09 -0.97
CA PHE A 61 -0.45 3.79 0.17
C PHE A 61 0.32 3.21 1.37
N PHE A 62 1.26 2.29 1.14
CA PHE A 62 2.06 1.71 2.22
C PHE A 62 3.01 2.74 2.86
N VAL A 63 3.57 3.66 2.07
CA VAL A 63 4.39 4.77 2.59
C VAL A 63 3.55 5.69 3.49
N VAL A 64 2.34 6.04 3.03
CA VAL A 64 1.40 6.86 3.77
C VAL A 64 0.98 6.19 5.07
N ILE A 65 0.68 4.88 5.05
CA ILE A 65 0.37 4.13 6.27
C ILE A 65 1.56 4.13 7.23
N ALA A 66 2.78 3.86 6.76
CA ALA A 66 3.97 3.85 7.61
C ALA A 66 4.12 5.17 8.37
N ALA A 67 3.90 6.31 7.71
CA ALA A 67 3.99 7.62 8.32
C ALA A 67 2.80 7.92 9.26
N LEU A 68 1.57 7.84 8.74
CA LEU A 68 0.37 8.27 9.47
C LEU A 68 0.06 7.36 10.65
N HIS A 69 0.15 6.03 10.48
CA HIS A 69 -0.15 5.11 11.57
C HIS A 69 0.94 5.17 12.65
N THR A 70 2.19 5.41 12.30
CA THR A 70 3.23 5.68 13.32
C THR A 70 2.93 6.98 14.06
N ALA A 71 2.59 8.06 13.36
CA ALA A 71 2.26 9.35 13.99
C ALA A 71 1.05 9.25 14.92
N VAL A 72 -0.02 8.58 14.48
CA VAL A 72 -1.21 8.31 15.30
C VAL A 72 -0.85 7.42 16.49
N GLY A 73 -0.04 6.39 16.29
CA GLY A 73 0.41 5.49 17.34
C GLY A 73 1.23 6.18 18.43
N VAL A 74 2.15 7.07 18.04
CA VAL A 74 2.92 7.90 18.99
C VAL A 74 1.99 8.85 19.75
N LYS A 75 1.03 9.49 19.06
CA LYS A 75 0.05 10.35 19.72
C LYS A 75 -0.85 9.57 20.68
N LEU A 76 -1.25 8.36 20.30
CA LEU A 76 -2.07 7.46 21.12
C LEU A 76 -1.30 6.98 22.35
N TYR A 77 -0.01 6.71 22.21
CA TYR A 77 0.87 6.40 23.34
C TYR A 77 0.89 7.54 24.36
N SER A 78 1.10 8.78 23.90
CA SER A 78 1.11 9.96 24.78
C SER A 78 -0.26 10.21 25.45
N ALA A 79 -1.37 9.89 24.78
CA ALA A 79 -2.72 10.20 25.27
C ALA A 79 -3.36 9.09 26.12
N LYS A 80 -3.07 7.81 25.83
CA LYS A 80 -3.76 6.65 26.42
C LYS A 80 -2.80 5.58 26.93
N GLY A 81 -1.49 5.77 26.78
CA GLY A 81 -0.46 4.87 27.23
C GLY A 81 -0.18 3.71 26.28
N ARG A 82 0.60 2.75 26.78
CA ARG A 82 1.20 1.65 26.02
C ARG A 82 0.21 0.70 25.36
N VAL A 83 -0.73 0.16 26.14
CA VAL A 83 -1.62 -0.92 25.70
C VAL A 83 -2.42 -0.54 24.44
N PRO A 84 -3.12 0.61 24.38
CA PRO A 84 -3.85 1.01 23.18
C PRO A 84 -2.93 1.33 21.99
N ALA A 85 -1.73 1.88 22.23
CA ALA A 85 -0.76 2.14 21.17
C ALA A 85 -0.25 0.85 20.51
N ILE A 86 0.06 -0.18 21.30
CA ILE A 86 0.48 -1.49 20.79
C ILE A 86 -0.68 -2.19 20.06
N GLY A 87 -1.90 -2.13 20.61
CA GLY A 87 -3.09 -2.68 19.93
C GLY A 87 -3.34 -2.02 18.57
N PHE A 88 -3.20 -0.69 18.50
CA PHE A 88 -3.30 0.05 17.24
C PHE A 88 -2.21 -0.33 16.24
N ALA A 89 -0.97 -0.54 16.69
CA ALA A 89 0.12 -0.96 15.82
C ALA A 89 -0.15 -2.35 15.21
N TRP A 90 -0.62 -3.32 15.99
CA TRP A 90 -1.01 -4.64 15.48
C TRP A 90 -2.19 -4.59 14.50
N LEU A 91 -3.19 -3.77 14.79
CA LEU A 91 -4.29 -3.54 13.86
C LEU A 91 -3.79 -2.95 12.55
N SER A 92 -2.84 -2.01 12.62
CA SER A 92 -2.20 -1.40 11.44
C SER A 92 -1.43 -2.43 10.62
N ILE A 93 -0.71 -3.35 11.27
CA ILE A 93 -0.06 -4.49 10.58
C ILE A 93 -1.10 -5.34 9.87
N GLY A 94 -2.22 -5.66 10.51
CA GLY A 94 -3.33 -6.38 9.90
C GLY A 94 -3.88 -5.69 8.64
N VAL A 95 -4.07 -4.37 8.70
CA VAL A 95 -4.50 -3.56 7.55
C VAL A 95 -3.47 -3.59 6.42
N VAL A 96 -2.18 -3.48 6.74
CA VAL A 96 -1.09 -3.57 5.75
C VAL A 96 -1.06 -4.93 5.06
N LEU A 97 -1.17 -6.02 5.81
CA LEU A 97 -1.20 -7.37 5.24
C LEU A 97 -2.45 -7.59 4.37
N PHE A 98 -3.61 -7.15 4.84
CA PHE A 98 -4.84 -7.22 4.07
C PHE A 98 -4.72 -6.43 2.75
N ALA A 99 -4.21 -5.20 2.81
CA ALA A 99 -3.99 -4.36 1.63
C ALA A 99 -2.99 -5.01 0.66
N ALA A 100 -1.93 -5.65 1.16
CA ALA A 100 -0.96 -6.37 0.31
C ALA A 100 -1.61 -7.56 -0.41
N ILE A 101 -2.45 -8.34 0.28
CA ILE A 101 -3.20 -9.44 -0.33
C ILE A 101 -4.13 -8.89 -1.41
N MET A 102 -4.91 -7.85 -1.09
CA MET A 102 -5.83 -7.23 -2.06
C MET A 102 -5.09 -6.69 -3.27
N LEU A 103 -4.00 -5.96 -3.07
CA LEU A 103 -3.19 -5.42 -4.16
C LEU A 103 -2.62 -6.53 -5.02
N HIS A 104 -2.10 -7.60 -4.42
CA HIS A 104 -1.61 -8.75 -5.18
C HIS A 104 -2.70 -9.34 -6.09
N ARG A 105 -3.95 -9.44 -5.60
CA ARG A 105 -5.09 -9.90 -6.40
C ARG A 105 -5.46 -8.91 -7.51
N ILE A 106 -5.48 -7.62 -7.21
CA ILE A 106 -5.78 -6.56 -8.20
C ILE A 106 -4.74 -6.59 -9.31
N LEU A 107 -3.45 -6.59 -8.97
CA LEU A 107 -2.38 -6.59 -9.95
C LEU A 107 -2.43 -7.86 -10.81
N GLY A 108 -2.75 -9.04 -10.24
CA GLY A 108 -2.89 -10.27 -11.04
C GLY A 108 -4.08 -10.28 -12.02
N ILE A 109 -5.07 -9.40 -11.84
CA ILE A 109 -6.18 -9.22 -12.79
C ILE A 109 -5.85 -8.11 -13.80
N ALA A 110 -5.31 -6.99 -13.30
CA ALA A 110 -5.03 -5.80 -14.09
C ALA A 110 -3.78 -5.94 -14.98
N PHE A 111 -2.82 -6.73 -14.55
CA PHE A 111 -1.53 -6.92 -15.18
C PHE A 111 -1.26 -8.43 -15.22
N SER A 112 -1.40 -9.03 -16.40
CA SER A 112 -1.16 -10.46 -16.58
C SER A 112 0.35 -10.73 -16.56
N PHE A 113 0.91 -10.93 -15.36
CA PHE A 113 2.23 -11.52 -15.17
C PHE A 113 2.17 -13.05 -15.23
#